data_AF-A0A9E3TBW0-F1
#
_entry.id   AF-A0A9E3TBW0-F1
#
_cell.length_a   1.000
_cell.length_b   1.000
_cell.length_c   1.000
_cell.angle_alpha   90.00
_cell.angle_beta   90.00
_cell.angle_gamma   90.00
#
_symmetry.space_group_name_H-M   'P 1'
#
loop_
_entity.id
_entity.type
_entity.pdbx_description
1 polymer ?
#
loop_
_entity_poly.entity_id
_entity_poly.type
_entity_poly.pdbx_seq_one_letter_code
_entity_poly.pdbx_strand_id
1 'polypeptide(L)'
;MSRKAVVAALCVTSALLLTVLLPVGTAVSQQGNQGIRQVIVTNFPDLQKVEGEVTIRGPIRQASQVVLKDVVVPPVGPKDTQRLIQAGTVSVDGFSQIVLSLEGQIKGEVVRPGTVGAILLPEEDAIVRAFEEKGEMQFPLEVTAPTAPGGSPYFASSQPVLRVGFPRYRVLLYNTSAKTVSVTLYAYLTS
;
A
#
# COMPACT_ATOMS: atom_id res chain seq x y z
N MET A 1 71.52 -31.62 82.09
CA MET A 1 72.55 -32.51 81.48
C MET A 1 71.98 -33.02 80.18
N SER A 2 72.64 -33.10 79.03
CA SER A 2 73.88 -32.57 78.47
C SER A 2 73.74 -32.85 76.97
N ARG A 3 74.11 -31.89 76.12
CA ARG A 3 74.18 -32.04 74.66
C ARG A 3 75.09 -33.22 74.30
N LYS A 4 74.67 -34.12 73.39
CA LYS A 4 75.49 -34.84 72.37
C LYS A 4 75.07 -36.27 71.96
N ALA A 5 74.01 -36.88 72.49
CA ALA A 5 73.87 -38.33 72.26
C ALA A 5 73.06 -38.80 71.02
N VAL A 6 72.01 -38.12 70.52
CA VAL A 6 71.09 -38.82 69.56
C VAL A 6 70.70 -38.01 68.33
N VAL A 7 71.43 -36.93 68.01
CA VAL A 7 71.32 -36.28 66.68
C VAL A 7 72.02 -37.10 65.57
N ALA A 8 72.71 -38.19 65.93
CA ALA A 8 73.52 -39.00 65.00
C ALA A 8 72.91 -40.37 64.64
N ALA A 9 71.60 -40.55 64.76
CA ALA A 9 70.88 -41.72 64.23
C ALA A 9 69.53 -41.28 63.61
N LEU A 10 69.49 -40.19 62.83
CA LEU A 10 69.78 -40.17 61.39
C LEU A 10 69.44 -41.49 60.63
N CYS A 11 68.32 -41.42 59.92
CA CYS A 11 68.22 -41.72 58.48
C CYS A 11 68.01 -43.13 57.93
N VAL A 12 67.96 -44.24 58.68
CA VAL A 12 67.86 -45.56 57.99
C VAL A 12 66.87 -46.56 58.61
N THR A 13 65.81 -46.07 59.24
CA THR A 13 64.59 -46.89 59.46
C THR A 13 63.39 -46.14 58.90
N SER A 14 63.37 -45.90 57.59
CA SER A 14 62.97 -46.92 56.61
C SER A 14 61.56 -47.40 56.89
N ALA A 15 60.62 -46.79 56.16
CA ALA A 15 59.73 -47.56 55.31
C ALA A 15 59.03 -48.75 55.97
N LEU A 16 58.28 -48.56 57.06
CA LEU A 16 57.40 -49.62 57.55
C LEU A 16 56.33 -49.12 58.52
N LEU A 17 55.66 -48.03 58.15
CA LEU A 17 54.35 -47.66 58.71
C LEU A 17 53.67 -46.65 57.76
N LEU A 18 53.71 -46.88 56.45
CA LEU A 18 52.53 -47.41 55.74
C LEU A 18 51.39 -47.88 56.68
N THR A 19 50.16 -47.46 56.37
CA THR A 19 48.86 -48.05 56.79
C THR A 19 48.04 -47.41 57.90
N VAL A 20 48.25 -46.15 58.29
CA VAL A 20 47.27 -45.48 59.16
C VAL A 20 46.86 -44.14 58.54
N LEU A 21 45.64 -44.12 57.97
CA LEU A 21 44.79 -42.97 57.61
C LEU A 21 44.48 -42.79 56.10
N LEU A 22 43.63 -43.70 55.61
CA LEU A 22 42.37 -43.49 54.86
C LEU A 22 42.30 -42.60 53.59
N PRO A 23 41.61 -43.08 52.52
CA PRO A 23 41.25 -42.31 51.33
C PRO A 23 39.90 -41.59 51.52
N VAL A 24 39.59 -40.56 50.71
CA VAL A 24 38.26 -40.32 50.07
C VAL A 24 38.36 -39.07 49.17
N GLY A 25 38.01 -39.25 47.89
CA GLY A 25 37.26 -38.28 47.08
C GLY A 25 37.98 -37.03 46.58
N THR A 26 38.58 -37.10 45.39
CA THR A 26 38.81 -35.90 44.58
C THR A 26 37.46 -35.38 44.07
N ALA A 27 37.07 -34.22 44.60
CA ALA A 27 35.93 -33.45 44.16
C ALA A 27 36.12 -32.98 42.71
N VAL A 28 35.07 -33.21 41.91
CA VAL A 28 34.81 -32.53 40.65
C VAL A 28 34.38 -31.10 40.96
N SER A 29 35.09 -30.11 40.41
CA SER A 29 34.54 -28.78 40.19
C SER A 29 35.03 -28.22 38.86
N GLN A 30 34.04 -27.96 38.02
CA GLN A 30 34.07 -27.21 36.77
C GLN A 30 34.68 -25.83 36.97
N GLN A 31 35.35 -25.27 35.95
CA GLN A 31 34.76 -24.28 35.03
C GLN A 31 35.86 -23.59 34.23
N GLY A 32 35.76 -23.60 32.91
CA GLY A 32 36.65 -22.80 32.07
C GLY A 32 36.67 -23.12 30.60
N ASN A 33 35.51 -23.23 29.93
CA ASN A 33 35.46 -22.88 28.50
C ASN A 33 34.07 -22.42 28.03
N GLN A 34 33.92 -21.10 28.02
CA GLN A 34 33.25 -20.26 27.00
C GLN A 34 32.05 -20.84 26.20
N GLY A 35 30.87 -20.31 26.50
CA GLY A 35 30.31 -19.28 25.62
C GLY A 35 29.62 -19.72 24.32
N ILE A 36 29.05 -20.92 24.21
CA ILE A 36 28.13 -21.25 23.11
C ILE A 36 26.77 -21.63 23.69
N ARG A 37 25.84 -20.67 23.67
CA ARG A 37 24.41 -20.96 23.89
C ARG A 37 23.88 -21.55 22.58
N GLN A 38 23.53 -22.82 22.58
CA GLN A 38 22.95 -23.48 21.42
C GLN A 38 21.54 -22.92 21.18
N VAL A 39 21.43 -21.96 20.25
CA VAL A 39 20.15 -21.39 19.83
C VAL A 39 19.53 -22.34 18.81
N ILE A 40 18.50 -23.07 19.22
CA ILE A 40 17.70 -23.90 18.30
C ILE A 40 16.67 -22.98 17.65
N VAL A 41 16.98 -22.49 16.45
CA VAL A 41 16.01 -21.79 15.60
C VAL A 41 15.19 -22.85 14.88
N THR A 42 14.00 -23.15 15.41
CA THR A 42 13.05 -24.02 14.71
C THR A 42 12.19 -23.14 13.82
N ASN A 43 12.52 -23.05 12.53
CA ASN A 43 11.66 -22.41 11.55
C ASN A 43 10.41 -23.30 11.37
N PHE A 44 9.36 -23.02 12.14
CA PHE A 44 8.01 -23.52 11.90
C PHE A 44 7.17 -22.41 11.23
N PRO A 45 6.33 -22.71 10.23
CA PRO A 45 6.13 -23.99 9.56
C PRO A 45 7.05 -24.16 8.34
N ASP A 46 7.11 -25.38 7.81
CA ASP A 46 7.73 -25.66 6.50
C ASP A 46 7.25 -24.62 5.47
N LEU A 47 8.17 -24.14 4.63
CA LEU A 47 7.82 -23.35 3.45
C LEU A 47 6.74 -24.13 2.70
N GLN A 48 5.49 -23.68 2.78
CA GLN A 48 4.42 -24.26 1.99
C GLN A 48 4.78 -24.01 0.53
N LYS A 49 5.21 -25.08 -0.15
CA LYS A 49 5.45 -25.06 -1.59
C LYS A 49 4.09 -24.97 -2.26
N VAL A 50 3.64 -23.75 -2.52
CA VAL A 50 2.43 -23.50 -3.30
C VAL A 50 2.78 -23.74 -4.76
N GLU A 51 2.59 -24.97 -5.22
CA GLU A 51 2.58 -25.31 -6.64
C GLU A 51 1.13 -25.22 -7.13
N GLY A 52 0.89 -24.33 -8.08
CA GLY A 52 -0.41 -24.15 -8.71
C GLY A 52 -0.24 -23.82 -10.17
N GLU A 53 -1.09 -24.41 -11.02
CA GLU A 53 -1.16 -24.09 -12.45
C GLU A 53 -2.31 -23.08 -12.67
N VAL A 54 -2.02 -21.92 -13.24
CA VAL A 54 -3.04 -20.95 -13.64
C VAL A 54 -3.31 -21.15 -15.13
N THR A 55 -4.31 -21.97 -15.46
CA THR A 55 -4.76 -22.13 -16.85
C THR A 55 -5.80 -21.05 -17.18
N ILE A 56 -5.44 -20.11 -18.05
CA ILE A 56 -6.37 -19.09 -18.54
C ILE A 56 -7.16 -19.69 -19.71
N ARG A 57 -8.48 -19.80 -19.58
CA ARG A 57 -9.37 -20.22 -20.67
C ARG A 57 -10.16 -19.01 -21.19
N GLY A 58 -9.72 -18.48 -22.33
CA GLY A 58 -10.39 -17.39 -23.05
C GLY A 58 -9.55 -16.11 -23.19
N PRO A 59 -10.01 -15.13 -23.99
CA PRO A 59 -9.30 -13.87 -24.20
C PRO A 59 -9.32 -13.00 -22.94
N ILE A 60 -8.16 -12.51 -22.52
CA ILE A 60 -8.02 -11.51 -21.46
C ILE A 60 -8.27 -10.14 -22.09
N ARG A 61 -9.27 -9.40 -21.58
CA ARG A 61 -9.51 -8.02 -22.01
C ARG A 61 -8.39 -7.14 -21.45
N GLN A 62 -7.46 -6.74 -22.31
CA GLN A 62 -6.35 -5.84 -21.96
C GLN A 62 -6.79 -4.37 -21.88
N ALA A 63 -7.91 -4.04 -22.55
CA ALA A 63 -8.47 -2.70 -22.51
C ALA A 63 -9.99 -2.70 -22.64
N SER A 64 -10.61 -1.65 -22.12
CA SER A 64 -12.02 -1.36 -22.30
C SER A 64 -12.25 0.15 -22.36
N GLN A 65 -13.21 0.61 -23.16
CA GLN A 65 -13.57 2.02 -23.21
C GLN A 65 -15.00 2.22 -22.72
N VAL A 66 -15.15 3.15 -21.79
CA VAL A 66 -16.44 3.67 -21.33
C VAL A 66 -16.55 5.12 -21.79
N VAL A 67 -17.68 5.48 -22.37
CA VAL A 67 -17.92 6.84 -22.87
C VAL A 67 -19.23 7.37 -22.32
N LEU A 68 -19.17 8.54 -21.67
CA LEU A 68 -20.33 9.30 -21.21
C LEU A 68 -20.46 10.52 -22.11
N LYS A 69 -21.41 10.47 -23.05
CA LYS A 69 -21.53 11.45 -24.14
C LYS A 69 -22.55 12.54 -23.83
N ASP A 70 -22.27 13.74 -24.32
CA ASP A 70 -23.20 14.86 -24.40
C ASP A 70 -23.91 15.20 -23.07
N VAL A 71 -23.16 15.12 -21.97
CA VAL A 71 -23.67 15.46 -20.64
C VAL A 71 -23.67 16.97 -20.48
N VAL A 72 -24.85 17.52 -20.19
CA VAL A 72 -25.03 18.96 -20.02
C VAL A 72 -24.72 19.36 -18.58
N VAL A 73 -23.67 20.18 -18.39
CA VAL A 73 -23.18 20.58 -17.06
C VAL A 73 -23.39 22.08 -16.85
N PRO A 74 -24.24 22.49 -15.88
CA PRO A 74 -24.43 23.89 -15.54
C PRO A 74 -23.23 24.45 -14.75
N PRO A 75 -23.11 25.79 -14.63
CA PRO A 75 -22.12 26.41 -13.77
C PRO A 75 -22.23 25.96 -12.30
N VAL A 76 -21.27 25.15 -11.86
CA VAL A 76 -21.15 24.62 -10.50
C VAL A 76 -19.68 24.45 -10.12
N GLY A 77 -19.33 24.83 -8.89
CA GLY A 77 -17.99 24.68 -8.36
C GLY A 77 -17.69 23.24 -7.94
N PRO A 78 -16.43 22.78 -7.98
CA PRO A 78 -16.06 21.42 -7.57
C PRO A 78 -16.33 21.14 -6.08
N LYS A 79 -16.40 22.19 -5.24
CA LYS A 79 -16.69 22.06 -3.80
C LYS A 79 -18.20 22.00 -3.48
N ASP A 80 -19.05 22.27 -4.45
CA ASP A 80 -20.51 22.30 -4.29
C ASP A 80 -21.08 20.92 -4.59
N THR A 81 -20.82 19.96 -3.68
CA THR A 81 -21.06 18.53 -3.88
C THR A 81 -22.50 18.18 -4.22
N GLN A 82 -23.47 18.92 -3.67
CA GLN A 82 -24.91 18.70 -3.87
C GLN A 82 -25.39 19.11 -5.27
N ARG A 83 -24.63 19.97 -5.95
CA ARG A 83 -25.00 20.52 -7.26
C ARG A 83 -24.18 19.93 -8.41
N LEU A 84 -23.27 19.02 -8.11
CA LEU A 84 -22.51 18.27 -9.10
C LEU A 84 -23.46 17.40 -9.94
N ILE A 85 -23.15 17.27 -11.23
CA ILE A 85 -23.94 16.45 -12.14
C ILE A 85 -23.40 15.03 -12.13
N GLN A 86 -24.23 14.07 -11.77
CA GLN A 86 -23.90 12.65 -11.88
C GLN A 86 -24.07 12.20 -13.33
N ALA A 87 -22.95 11.95 -14.01
CA ALA A 87 -22.93 11.57 -15.43
C ALA A 87 -23.11 10.06 -15.65
N GLY A 88 -22.80 9.24 -14.64
CA GLY A 88 -22.91 7.79 -14.72
C GLY A 88 -21.91 7.10 -13.80
N THR A 89 -21.63 5.83 -14.10
CA THR A 89 -20.69 4.99 -13.35
C THR A 89 -19.74 4.29 -14.32
N VAL A 90 -18.51 4.05 -13.88
CA VAL A 90 -17.48 3.31 -14.60
C VAL A 90 -17.09 2.11 -13.76
N SER A 91 -17.37 0.90 -14.26
CA SER A 91 -16.82 -0.33 -13.70
C SER A 91 -15.40 -0.51 -14.22
N VAL A 92 -14.46 -0.74 -13.30
CA VAL A 92 -13.03 -0.86 -13.59
C VAL A 92 -12.49 -2.22 -13.15
N ASP A 93 -13.39 -3.18 -12.92
CA ASP A 93 -13.05 -4.55 -12.52
C ASP A 93 -12.07 -5.20 -13.51
N GLY A 94 -10.96 -5.70 -12.98
CA GLY A 94 -9.91 -6.37 -13.77
C GLY A 94 -8.90 -5.42 -14.43
N PHE A 95 -8.99 -4.11 -14.21
CA PHE A 95 -8.04 -3.11 -14.72
C PHE A 95 -7.25 -2.47 -13.58
N SER A 96 -6.00 -2.09 -13.86
CA SER A 96 -5.10 -1.46 -12.87
C SER A 96 -5.03 0.06 -13.05
N GLN A 97 -5.38 0.54 -14.25
CA GLN A 97 -5.26 1.93 -14.65
C GLN A 97 -6.47 2.39 -15.47
N ILE A 98 -6.70 3.71 -15.42
CA ILE A 98 -7.69 4.41 -16.22
C ILE A 98 -7.03 5.65 -16.84
N VAL A 99 -7.16 5.80 -18.14
CA VAL A 99 -6.81 7.03 -18.86
C VAL A 99 -8.09 7.82 -19.05
N LEU A 100 -8.15 9.00 -18.45
CA LEU A 100 -9.31 9.89 -18.54
C LEU A 100 -9.06 10.95 -19.60
N SER A 101 -10.07 11.21 -20.43
CA SER A 101 -10.05 12.33 -21.36
C SER A 101 -11.42 12.98 -21.38
N LEU A 102 -11.45 14.29 -21.28
CA LEU A 102 -12.66 15.09 -21.23
C LEU A 102 -12.62 16.08 -22.39
N GLU A 103 -13.66 16.12 -23.20
CA GLU A 103 -13.83 17.12 -24.24
C GLU A 103 -15.23 17.71 -24.19
N GLY A 104 -15.43 18.85 -24.82
CA GLY A 104 -16.74 19.44 -24.86
C GLY A 104 -16.79 20.80 -25.50
N GLN A 105 -17.96 21.41 -25.38
CA GLN A 105 -18.28 22.71 -25.94
C GLN A 105 -19.05 23.57 -24.96
N ILE A 106 -18.64 24.83 -24.83
CA ILE A 106 -19.38 25.86 -24.10
C ILE A 106 -20.53 26.37 -24.97
N LYS A 107 -21.75 26.38 -24.40
CA LYS A 107 -22.93 26.92 -25.09
C LYS A 107 -22.91 28.45 -24.98
N GLY A 108 -22.33 29.10 -26.00
CA GLY A 108 -22.26 30.56 -26.13
C GLY A 108 -20.83 31.09 -26.04
N GLU A 109 -20.71 32.40 -25.85
CA GLU A 109 -19.42 33.09 -25.80
C GLU A 109 -18.69 32.88 -24.45
N VAL A 110 -17.39 32.63 -24.53
CA VAL A 110 -16.52 32.42 -23.37
C VAL A 110 -16.01 33.78 -22.87
N VAL A 111 -16.78 34.40 -21.98
CA VAL A 111 -16.47 35.74 -21.44
C VAL A 111 -15.47 35.69 -20.28
N ARG A 112 -15.40 34.57 -19.55
CA ARG A 112 -14.53 34.40 -18.38
C ARG A 112 -13.79 33.06 -18.46
N PRO A 113 -12.51 32.99 -18.04
CA PRO A 113 -11.84 31.71 -17.85
C PRO A 113 -12.60 30.84 -16.84
N GLY A 114 -12.64 29.54 -17.12
CA GLY A 114 -13.24 28.54 -16.24
C GLY A 114 -12.58 27.19 -16.44
N THR A 115 -12.99 26.23 -15.63
CA THR A 115 -12.49 24.86 -15.65
C THR A 115 -13.69 23.93 -15.66
N VAL A 116 -13.70 23.02 -16.61
CA VAL A 116 -14.65 21.90 -16.64
C VAL A 116 -13.88 20.67 -16.16
N GLY A 117 -14.45 19.91 -15.25
CA GLY A 117 -13.78 18.74 -14.71
C GLY A 117 -14.71 17.58 -14.46
N ALA A 118 -14.12 16.38 -14.47
CA ALA A 118 -14.76 15.16 -14.03
C ALA A 118 -14.05 14.62 -12.80
N ILE A 119 -14.83 14.24 -11.80
CA ILE A 119 -14.39 13.64 -10.56
C ILE A 119 -14.96 12.23 -10.53
N LEU A 120 -14.08 11.25 -10.46
CA LEU A 120 -14.43 9.86 -10.24
C LEU A 120 -14.32 9.60 -8.74
N LEU A 121 -15.44 9.22 -8.13
CA LEU A 121 -15.52 8.86 -6.72
C LEU A 121 -15.81 7.36 -6.59
N PRO A 122 -15.09 6.62 -5.74
CA PRO A 122 -15.41 5.21 -5.51
C PRO A 122 -16.86 5.00 -5.07
N GLU A 123 -17.51 4.00 -5.63
CA GLU A 123 -18.90 3.66 -5.32
C GLU A 123 -18.99 2.62 -4.19
N GLU A 124 -18.37 2.96 -3.06
CA GLU A 124 -18.39 2.19 -1.82
C GLU A 124 -19.30 2.88 -0.79
N ASP A 125 -20.11 2.11 -0.06
CA ASP A 125 -21.15 2.65 0.84
C ASP A 125 -20.61 3.69 1.84
N ALA A 126 -19.43 3.44 2.42
CA ALA A 126 -18.82 4.36 3.39
C ALA A 126 -18.42 5.70 2.73
N ILE A 127 -17.90 5.65 1.50
CA ILE A 127 -17.45 6.83 0.75
C ILE A 127 -18.65 7.61 0.23
N VAL A 128 -19.66 6.90 -0.26
CA VAL A 128 -20.91 7.49 -0.75
C VAL A 128 -21.63 8.23 0.37
N ARG A 129 -21.77 7.63 1.56
CA ARG A 129 -22.38 8.31 2.72
C ARG A 129 -21.59 9.54 3.14
N ALA A 130 -20.25 9.47 3.17
CA ALA A 130 -19.42 10.63 3.48
C ALA A 130 -19.64 11.77 2.47
N PHE A 131 -19.79 11.45 1.18
CA PHE A 131 -20.07 12.43 0.15
C PHE A 131 -21.48 13.03 0.25
N GLU A 132 -22.50 12.21 0.45
CA GLU A 132 -23.90 12.64 0.47
C GLU A 132 -24.28 13.34 1.78
N GLU A 133 -23.83 12.84 2.93
CA GLU A 133 -24.19 13.37 4.25
C GLU A 133 -23.27 14.52 4.70
N LYS A 134 -21.96 14.42 4.40
CA LYS A 134 -20.95 15.37 4.90
C LYS A 134 -20.33 16.24 3.81
N GLY A 135 -20.59 15.96 2.53
CA GLY A 135 -19.94 16.67 1.43
C GLY A 135 -18.44 16.36 1.29
N GLU A 136 -17.97 15.25 1.86
CA GLU A 136 -16.57 14.86 1.83
C GLU A 136 -16.28 13.92 0.65
N MET A 137 -15.37 14.33 -0.25
CA MET A 137 -14.90 13.48 -1.34
C MET A 137 -13.67 12.69 -0.89
N GLN A 138 -13.81 11.38 -0.71
CA GLN A 138 -12.70 10.50 -0.34
C GLN A 138 -12.13 9.81 -1.58
N PHE A 139 -10.80 9.88 -1.74
CA PHE A 139 -10.06 9.29 -2.86
C PHE A 139 -10.54 9.73 -4.27
N PRO A 140 -10.75 11.04 -4.52
CA PRO A 140 -11.19 11.50 -5.83
C PRO A 140 -10.08 11.29 -6.88
N LEU A 141 -10.47 10.77 -8.04
CA LEU A 141 -9.65 10.82 -9.24
C LEU A 141 -10.20 11.91 -10.15
N GLU A 142 -9.36 12.88 -10.52
CA GLU A 142 -9.83 14.09 -11.21
C GLU A 142 -9.13 14.29 -12.56
N VAL A 143 -9.91 14.75 -13.54
CA VAL A 143 -9.41 15.28 -14.82
C VAL A 143 -10.05 16.64 -15.08
N THR A 144 -9.26 17.59 -15.56
CA THR A 144 -9.69 18.97 -15.78
C THR A 144 -9.34 19.46 -17.17
N ALA A 145 -10.26 20.19 -17.79
CA ALA A 145 -10.05 20.93 -19.03
C ALA A 145 -10.18 22.44 -18.75
N PRO A 146 -9.09 23.23 -18.90
CA PRO A 146 -9.17 24.68 -18.79
C PRO A 146 -9.87 25.27 -20.02
N THR A 147 -10.60 26.37 -19.80
CA THR A 147 -11.28 27.12 -20.86
C THR A 147 -10.74 28.55 -20.88
N ALA A 148 -10.36 29.04 -22.06
CA ALA A 148 -9.75 30.34 -22.23
C ALA A 148 -10.77 31.38 -22.74
N PRO A 149 -10.80 32.60 -22.17
CA PRO A 149 -11.70 33.66 -22.64
C PRO A 149 -11.33 34.12 -24.05
N GLY A 150 -12.33 34.42 -24.88
CA GLY A 150 -12.13 34.82 -26.28
C GLY A 150 -11.51 33.74 -27.19
N GLY A 151 -11.34 32.52 -26.67
CA GLY A 151 -10.85 31.37 -27.42
C GLY A 151 -11.96 30.57 -28.11
N SER A 152 -11.58 29.38 -28.58
CA SER A 152 -12.53 28.40 -29.10
C SER A 152 -13.60 28.04 -28.04
N PRO A 153 -14.88 27.88 -28.42
CA PRO A 153 -15.89 27.34 -27.50
C PRO A 153 -15.64 25.86 -27.17
N TYR A 154 -14.77 25.18 -27.92
CA TYR A 154 -14.37 23.81 -27.68
C TYR A 154 -13.19 23.74 -26.72
N PHE A 155 -13.24 22.76 -25.81
CA PHE A 155 -12.17 22.47 -24.87
C PHE A 155 -11.88 20.97 -24.85
N ALA A 156 -10.65 20.64 -24.49
CA ALA A 156 -10.20 19.28 -24.25
C ALA A 156 -9.24 19.27 -23.06
N SER A 157 -9.27 18.20 -22.27
CA SER A 157 -8.34 17.96 -21.19
C SER A 157 -7.05 17.31 -21.70
N SER A 158 -6.04 17.29 -20.84
CA SER A 158 -4.97 16.30 -20.97
C SER A 158 -5.51 14.87 -20.76
N GLN A 159 -4.68 13.87 -21.03
CA GLN A 159 -5.02 12.45 -20.86
C GLN A 159 -4.23 11.83 -19.71
N PRO A 160 -4.53 12.17 -18.43
CA PRO A 160 -3.81 11.58 -17.31
C PRO A 160 -4.09 10.08 -17.20
N VAL A 161 -3.03 9.33 -16.93
CA VAL A 161 -3.12 7.91 -16.53
C VAL A 161 -3.20 7.86 -15.01
N LEU A 162 -4.33 7.38 -14.49
CA LEU A 162 -4.60 7.29 -13.06
C LEU A 162 -4.69 5.82 -12.65
N ARG A 163 -4.22 5.50 -11.45
CA ARG A 163 -4.36 4.15 -10.88
C ARG A 163 -5.75 3.98 -10.28
N VAL A 164 -6.38 2.86 -10.57
CA VAL A 164 -7.66 2.49 -9.95
C VAL A 164 -7.42 1.52 -8.81
N GLY A 165 -8.14 1.72 -7.71
CA GLY A 165 -8.05 0.90 -6.51
C GLY A 165 -9.38 0.30 -6.06
N PHE A 166 -10.49 0.73 -6.67
CA PHE A 166 -11.85 0.30 -6.34
C PHE A 166 -12.52 -0.30 -7.57
N PRO A 167 -13.46 -1.24 -7.42
CA PRO A 167 -14.09 -1.95 -8.53
C PRO A 167 -14.98 -1.05 -9.40
N ARG A 168 -15.55 0.01 -8.82
CA ARG A 168 -16.50 0.89 -9.48
C ARG A 168 -16.37 2.33 -8.99
N TYR A 169 -16.50 3.26 -9.92
CA TYR A 169 -16.48 4.70 -9.65
C TYR A 169 -17.74 5.36 -10.20
N ARG A 170 -18.35 6.26 -9.43
CA ARG A 170 -19.35 7.21 -9.94
C ARG A 170 -18.65 8.43 -10.54
N VAL A 171 -19.19 8.95 -11.63
CA VAL A 171 -18.65 10.12 -12.33
C VAL A 171 -19.50 11.34 -11.99
N LEU A 172 -18.84 12.35 -11.44
CA LEU A 172 -19.39 13.65 -11.11
C LEU A 172 -18.75 14.71 -12.01
N LEU A 173 -19.55 15.58 -12.61
CA LEU A 173 -19.08 16.65 -13.46
C LEU A 173 -19.33 18.01 -12.80
N TYR A 174 -18.37 18.90 -12.99
CA TYR A 174 -18.47 20.30 -12.58
C TYR A 174 -18.00 21.24 -13.68
N ASN A 175 -18.41 22.50 -13.58
CA ASN A 175 -18.09 23.53 -14.56
C ASN A 175 -18.03 24.88 -13.86
N THR A 176 -16.84 25.46 -13.76
CA THR A 176 -16.66 26.78 -13.13
C THR A 176 -16.79 27.95 -14.10
N SER A 177 -17.12 27.70 -15.37
CA SER A 177 -17.39 28.75 -16.36
C SER A 177 -18.74 29.43 -16.13
N ALA A 178 -18.98 30.55 -16.81
CA ALA A 178 -20.20 31.33 -16.67
C ALA A 178 -21.42 30.75 -17.40
N LYS A 179 -21.23 29.74 -18.25
CA LYS A 179 -22.27 29.18 -19.14
C LYS A 179 -22.33 27.66 -19.03
N THR A 180 -23.47 27.10 -19.39
CA THR A 180 -23.64 25.65 -19.47
C THR A 180 -22.74 25.06 -20.57
N VAL A 181 -22.18 23.88 -20.31
CA VAL A 181 -21.30 23.16 -21.23
C VAL A 181 -21.90 21.81 -21.60
N SER A 182 -21.61 21.32 -22.81
CA SER A 182 -21.81 19.92 -23.20
C SER A 182 -20.48 19.21 -23.06
N VAL A 183 -20.44 18.09 -22.35
CA VAL A 183 -19.21 17.37 -22.02
C VAL A 183 -19.32 15.91 -22.45
N THR A 184 -18.27 15.41 -23.07
CA THR A 184 -18.06 13.99 -23.29
C THR A 184 -16.83 13.55 -22.50
N LEU A 185 -17.02 12.54 -21.64
CA LEU A 185 -15.94 11.90 -20.89
C LEU A 185 -15.63 10.54 -21.52
N TYR A 186 -14.36 10.33 -21.84
CA TYR A 186 -13.81 9.04 -22.23
C TYR A 186 -12.98 8.48 -21.07
N ALA A 187 -13.31 7.27 -20.67
CA ALA A 187 -12.57 6.48 -19.71
C ALA A 187 -12.01 5.25 -20.43
N TYR A 188 -10.70 5.23 -20.64
CA TYR A 188 -10.01 4.10 -21.24
C TYR A 188 -9.31 3.29 -20.16
N LEU A 189 -9.82 2.09 -19.91
CA LEU A 189 -9.32 1.16 -18.90
C LEU A 189 -8.21 0.33 -19.49
N THR A 190 -7.12 0.18 -18.75
CA THR A 190 -5.93 -0.59 -19.15
C THR A 190 -5.32 -1.31 -17.94
N SER A 191 -4.62 -2.40 -18.21
CA SER A 191 -3.97 -3.23 -17.19
C SER A 191 -2.46 -3.00 -17.12
#